data_AF-A0A848LEX6-F1
#
_entry.id   AF-A0A848LEX6-F1
#
_cell.length_a   1.000
_cell.length_b   1.000
_cell.length_c   1.000
_cell.angle_alpha   90.00
_cell.angle_beta   90.00
_cell.angle_gamma   90.00
#
_symmetry.space_group_name_H-M   'P 1'
#
loop_
_entity.id
_entity.type
_entity.pdbx_description
1 polymer ?
#
loop_
_entity_poly.entity_id
_entity_poly.type
_entity_poly.pdbx_seq_one_letter_code
_entity_poly.pdbx_strand_id
1 'polypeptide(L)'
;MIPIISGVRYYGDVRGCGGQHIATRFVHLYFLPLIPLGSMWVTGEEEREEKGLLGKKKETVTVGVEIPFHFLSAFMGYLRTWMLLFSVISFFQGRYLLGVSLIVASVISILVTGVYGAKANRQKLFGAQTGLYCDPDILPRDTAARMLEQLLPEWRARHGNMPPESFTGEVEKRCTALHYAVLRLTARTTQSARARELAEALFQKVVWTLMKQRHPDAPAVQRLAQRQSEQEAQLRQEPAHVLEGTLGAFSEAHTGTSAPLVLAWYQQSQWERLREASADAGDLPSTYAAWLQEASQLIAQPHLRVRTVDMDVDELLRAASEAHVPVDRRFRTDFIHQKARTRAAA
;
A
#
# COMPACT_ATOMS: atom_id res chain seq x y z
N MET A 1 2.21 -4.55 49.91
CA MET A 1 2.28 -3.65 48.74
C MET A 1 2.02 -4.51 47.51
N ILE A 2 0.90 -4.29 46.80
CA ILE A 2 0.59 -5.09 45.61
C ILE A 2 1.36 -4.45 44.43
N PRO A 3 2.23 -5.19 43.72
CA PRO A 3 3.00 -4.63 42.63
C PRO A 3 2.08 -4.28 41.45
N ILE A 4 2.04 -3.01 41.07
CA ILE A 4 1.28 -2.54 39.91
C ILE A 4 2.07 -2.89 38.65
N ILE A 5 1.56 -3.83 37.86
CA ILE A 5 2.14 -4.18 36.55
C ILE A 5 1.44 -3.34 35.48
N SER A 6 2.15 -2.38 34.91
CA SER A 6 1.68 -1.57 33.78
C SER A 6 2.58 -1.77 32.57
N GLY A 7 2.00 -1.74 31.37
CA GLY A 7 2.75 -1.88 30.14
C GLY A 7 1.93 -1.61 28.90
N VAL A 8 2.52 -1.91 27.74
CA VAL A 8 1.86 -1.85 26.44
C VAL A 8 1.85 -3.25 25.86
N ARG A 9 0.67 -3.74 25.47
CA ARG A 9 0.52 -5.09 24.91
C ARG A 9 -0.50 -5.07 23.78
N TYR A 10 -0.26 -5.94 22.80
CA TYR A 10 -1.21 -6.20 21.73
C TYR A 10 -2.30 -7.13 22.25
N TYR A 11 -3.56 -6.72 22.08
CA TYR A 11 -4.74 -7.51 22.41
C TYR A 11 -5.65 -7.63 21.20
N GLY A 12 -6.37 -8.76 21.18
CA GLY A 12 -7.34 -9.11 20.16
C GLY A 12 -6.68 -9.79 18.96
N ASP A 13 -7.13 -11.01 18.66
CA ASP A 13 -6.97 -11.62 17.34
C ASP A 13 -8.29 -11.40 16.60
N VAL A 14 -8.41 -10.22 15.99
CA VAL A 14 -9.61 -9.90 15.22
C VAL A 14 -9.36 -10.31 13.79
N ARG A 15 -10.00 -11.43 13.41
CA ARG A 15 -10.14 -11.92 12.03
C ARG A 15 -8.84 -12.46 11.43
N GLY A 16 -8.30 -13.51 12.03
CA GLY A 16 -7.18 -14.28 11.49
C GLY A 16 -7.47 -14.94 10.14
N CYS A 17 -6.54 -14.82 9.18
CA CYS A 17 -6.48 -15.66 7.97
C CYS A 17 -5.02 -16.00 7.67
N GLY A 18 -4.68 -17.29 7.55
CA GLY A 18 -3.31 -17.71 7.25
C GLY A 18 -2.26 -17.26 8.26
N GLY A 19 -2.60 -17.19 9.56
CA GLY A 19 -1.71 -16.70 10.63
C GLY A 19 -1.59 -15.18 10.72
N GLN A 20 -2.20 -14.42 9.79
CA GLN A 20 -2.21 -12.97 9.81
C GLN A 20 -3.47 -12.45 10.51
N HIS A 21 -3.34 -11.47 11.39
CA HIS A 21 -4.47 -10.89 12.12
C HIS A 21 -4.27 -9.42 12.43
N ILE A 22 -5.34 -8.71 12.79
CA ILE A 22 -5.26 -7.33 13.25
C ILE A 22 -5.25 -7.34 14.78
N ALA A 23 -4.17 -6.84 15.36
CA ALA A 23 -4.03 -6.66 16.80
C ALA A 23 -4.06 -5.18 17.17
N THR A 24 -4.69 -4.85 18.30
CA THR A 24 -4.74 -3.47 18.80
C THR A 24 -3.80 -3.34 19.99
N ARG A 25 -2.93 -2.33 19.95
CA ARG A 25 -2.00 -2.00 21.01
C ARG A 25 -2.74 -1.25 22.11
N PHE A 26 -2.70 -1.73 23.34
CA PHE A 26 -3.32 -1.07 24.49
C PHE A 26 -2.30 -0.75 25.57
N VAL A 27 -2.48 0.39 26.24
CA VAL A 27 -2.00 0.55 27.61
C VAL A 27 -2.82 -0.39 28.48
N HIS A 28 -2.15 -1.26 29.23
CA HIS A 28 -2.81 -2.16 30.17
C HIS A 28 -2.35 -1.89 31.60
N LEU A 29 -3.28 -2.09 32.53
CA LEU A 29 -3.01 -2.17 33.95
C LEU A 29 -3.38 -3.59 34.39
N TYR A 30 -2.38 -4.36 34.83
CA TYR A 30 -2.45 -5.81 34.99
C TYR A 30 -2.90 -6.50 33.70
N PHE A 31 -4.12 -7.02 33.65
CA PHE A 31 -4.72 -7.70 32.50
C PHE A 31 -5.82 -6.87 31.82
N LEU A 32 -6.12 -5.68 32.35
CA LEU A 32 -7.20 -4.84 31.84
C LEU A 32 -6.66 -3.89 30.76
N PRO A 33 -7.09 -4.01 29.49
CA PRO A 33 -6.76 -3.04 28.46
C PRO A 33 -7.55 -1.75 28.74
N LEU A 34 -6.84 -0.63 28.89
CA LEU A 34 -7.42 0.65 29.28
C LEU A 34 -7.61 1.58 28.09
N ILE A 35 -6.51 1.90 27.41
CA ILE A 35 -6.49 2.92 26.36
C ILE A 35 -5.90 2.31 25.09
N PRO A 36 -6.63 2.27 23.98
CA PRO A 36 -6.06 1.85 22.71
C PRO A 36 -5.09 2.91 22.20
N LEU A 37 -3.89 2.48 21.82
CA LEU A 37 -2.81 3.33 21.31
C LEU A 37 -2.64 3.23 19.80
N GLY A 38 -3.06 2.13 19.18
CA GLY A 38 -2.88 1.91 17.74
C GLY A 38 -3.31 0.51 17.31
N SER A 39 -3.35 0.26 16.01
CA SER A 39 -3.57 -1.08 15.46
C SER A 39 -2.38 -1.49 14.60
N MET A 40 -2.04 -2.76 14.66
CA MET A 40 -1.01 -3.38 13.85
C MET A 40 -1.61 -4.58 13.13
N TRP A 41 -1.28 -4.72 11.87
CA TRP A 41 -1.50 -5.94 11.13
C TRP A 41 -0.33 -6.87 11.39
N VAL A 42 -0.56 -7.90 12.19
CA VAL A 42 0.44 -8.92 12.53
C VAL A 42 0.53 -9.87 11.34
N THR A 43 1.70 -9.92 10.72
CA THR A 43 2.00 -10.81 9.59
C THR A 43 2.72 -12.08 10.02
N GLY A 44 3.30 -12.07 11.21
CA GLY A 44 3.97 -13.22 11.81
C GLY A 44 4.48 -12.89 13.21
N GLU A 45 5.02 -13.91 13.86
CA GLU A 45 5.68 -13.80 15.16
C GLU A 45 7.13 -14.24 14.97
N GLU A 46 8.07 -13.45 15.46
CA GLU A 46 9.49 -13.77 15.44
C GLU A 46 9.96 -14.00 16.88
N GLU A 47 10.59 -15.15 17.15
CA GLU A 47 11.21 -15.38 18.45
C GLU A 47 12.51 -14.59 18.53
N ARG A 48 12.53 -13.52 19.33
CA ARG A 48 13.75 -12.79 19.65
C ARG A 48 14.30 -13.30 20.97
N GLU A 49 15.52 -13.81 20.93
CA GLU A 49 16.24 -14.20 22.14
C GLU A 49 16.94 -12.97 22.73
N GLU A 50 16.39 -12.42 23.81
CA GLU A 50 17.01 -11.30 24.52
C GLU A 50 17.80 -11.81 25.73
N LYS A 51 19.04 -11.33 25.88
CA LYS A 51 19.87 -11.63 27.06
C LYS A 51 19.47 -10.68 28.20
N GLY A 52 18.59 -11.16 29.07
CA GLY A 52 18.26 -10.48 30.33
C GLY A 52 19.28 -10.77 31.43
N LEU A 53 19.22 -9.99 32.52
CA LEU A 53 20.05 -10.14 33.72
C LEU A 53 19.93 -11.53 34.38
N LEU A 54 18.80 -12.22 34.17
CA LEU A 54 18.51 -13.55 34.72
C LEU A 54 18.70 -14.69 33.69
N GLY A 55 19.35 -14.41 32.56
CA GLY A 55 19.58 -15.37 31.49
C GLY A 55 18.82 -15.04 30.21
N LYS A 56 18.85 -16.00 29.28
CA LYS A 56 18.22 -15.86 27.97
C LYS A 56 16.71 -15.97 28.11
N LYS A 57 15.99 -14.91 27.77
CA LYS A 57 14.53 -14.90 27.70
C LYS A 57 14.13 -14.92 26.23
N LYS A 58 13.37 -15.94 25.83
CA LYS A 58 12.71 -15.93 24.53
C LYS A 58 11.50 -15.02 24.62
N GLU A 59 11.47 -13.96 23.81
CA GLU A 59 10.32 -13.08 23.68
C GLU A 59 9.76 -13.20 22.25
N THR A 60 8.47 -13.48 22.14
CA THR A 60 7.78 -13.46 20.85
C THR A 60 7.51 -12.01 20.46
N VAL A 61 8.26 -11.52 19.47
CA VAL A 61 8.07 -10.18 18.92
C VAL A 61 7.10 -10.31 17.74
N THR A 62 5.92 -9.70 17.89
CA THR A 62 4.97 -9.59 16.77
C THR A 62 5.56 -8.71 15.68
N VAL A 63 5.72 -9.29 14.48
CA VAL A 63 6.17 -8.57 13.29
C VAL A 63 4.94 -8.17 12.49
N GLY A 64 4.83 -6.89 12.16
CA GLY A 64 3.65 -6.38 11.50
C GLY A 64 3.78 -4.97 10.95
N VAL A 65 2.72 -4.53 10.30
CA VAL A 65 2.60 -3.19 9.71
C VAL A 65 1.63 -2.38 10.56
N GLU A 66 2.02 -1.17 10.97
CA GLU A 66 1.10 -0.26 11.64
C GLU A 66 -0.02 0.17 10.69
N ILE A 67 -1.28 -0.05 11.10
CA ILE A 67 -2.45 0.36 10.34
C ILE A 67 -2.96 1.68 10.94
N PRO A 68 -3.41 2.65 10.12
CA PRO A 68 -4.10 3.83 10.63
C PRO A 68 -5.23 3.45 11.58
N PHE A 69 -5.06 3.86 12.84
CA PHE A 69 -5.96 3.53 13.92
C PHE A 69 -7.13 4.51 13.97
N HIS A 70 -8.35 3.98 13.81
CA HIS A 70 -9.57 4.77 13.96
C HIS A 70 -10.01 4.77 15.43
N PHE A 71 -9.47 5.72 16.22
CA PHE A 71 -9.78 5.86 17.65
C PHE A 71 -11.29 5.83 17.95
N LEU A 72 -12.10 6.51 17.12
CA LEU A 72 -13.55 6.56 17.29
C LEU A 72 -14.19 5.16 17.21
N SER A 73 -13.70 4.29 16.32
CA SER A 73 -14.24 2.92 16.19
C SER A 73 -13.94 2.08 17.44
N ALA A 74 -12.70 2.14 17.92
CA ALA A 74 -12.30 1.44 19.14
C ALA A 74 -13.05 1.98 20.37
N PHE A 75 -13.17 3.31 20.48
CA PHE A 75 -13.93 3.97 21.53
C PHE A 75 -15.40 3.54 21.51
N MET A 76 -16.05 3.47 20.35
CA MET A 76 -17.42 2.99 20.24
C MET A 76 -17.56 1.51 20.66
N GLY A 77 -16.56 0.69 20.39
CA GLY A 77 -16.47 -0.68 20.92
C GLY A 77 -16.39 -0.72 22.45
N TYR A 78 -15.54 0.12 23.05
CA TYR A 78 -15.44 0.27 24.51
C TYR A 78 -16.73 0.77 25.12
N LEU A 79 -17.30 1.82 24.55
CA LEU A 79 -18.52 2.46 25.02
C LEU A 79 -19.65 1.43 25.10
N ARG A 80 -19.77 0.53 24.10
CA ARG A 80 -20.76 -0.55 24.11
C ARG A 80 -20.60 -1.49 25.30
N THR A 81 -19.37 -1.93 25.59
CA THR A 81 -19.09 -2.83 26.71
C THR A 81 -19.31 -2.14 28.05
N TRP A 82 -18.79 -0.92 28.21
CA TRP A 82 -18.89 -0.16 29.47
C TRP A 82 -20.31 0.35 29.74
N MET A 83 -21.08 0.73 28.72
CA MET A 83 -22.49 1.13 28.89
C MET A 83 -23.34 -0.01 29.47
N LEU A 84 -23.10 -1.25 29.06
CA LEU A 84 -23.81 -2.40 29.62
C LEU A 84 -23.43 -2.62 31.09
N LEU A 85 -22.14 -2.52 31.41
CA LEU A 85 -21.68 -2.63 32.81
C LEU A 85 -22.26 -1.51 33.69
N PHE A 86 -22.18 -0.26 33.24
CA PHE A 86 -22.72 0.90 33.96
C PHE A 86 -24.23 0.84 34.08
N SER A 87 -24.93 0.24 33.10
CA SER A 87 -26.35 -0.04 33.22
C SER A 87 -26.64 -0.95 34.41
N VAL A 88 -25.93 -2.09 34.51
CA VAL A 88 -26.10 -3.04 35.63
C VAL A 88 -25.84 -2.35 36.97
N ILE A 89 -24.76 -1.57 37.08
CA ILE A 89 -24.44 -0.80 38.29
C ILE A 89 -25.56 0.20 38.62
N SER A 90 -26.13 0.86 37.60
CA SER A 90 -27.22 1.82 37.78
C SER A 90 -28.48 1.14 38.35
N PHE A 91 -28.78 -0.09 37.92
CA PHE A 91 -29.87 -0.89 38.48
C PHE A 91 -29.66 -1.20 39.97
N PHE A 92 -28.45 -1.60 40.37
CA PHE A 92 -28.13 -1.84 41.78
C PHE A 92 -28.21 -0.59 42.66
N GLN A 93 -28.01 0.59 42.07
CA GLN A 93 -28.14 1.88 42.77
C GLN A 93 -29.57 2.45 42.76
N GLY A 94 -30.56 1.72 42.23
CA GLY A 94 -31.95 2.19 42.12
C GLY A 94 -32.16 3.27 41.04
N ARG A 95 -31.20 3.49 40.15
CA ARG A 95 -31.26 4.50 39.06
C ARG A 95 -31.77 3.88 37.76
N TYR A 96 -33.02 3.40 37.77
CA TYR A 96 -33.59 2.61 36.68
C TYR A 96 -33.62 3.32 35.33
N LEU A 97 -34.04 4.60 35.29
CA LEU A 97 -34.10 5.37 34.04
C LEU A 97 -32.73 5.51 33.38
N LEU A 98 -31.68 5.73 34.19
CA LEU A 98 -30.30 5.79 33.69
C LEU A 98 -29.88 4.43 33.13
N GLY A 99 -30.15 3.33 33.84
CA GLY A 99 -29.87 1.97 33.37
C GLY A 99 -30.51 1.68 32.01
N VAL A 100 -31.81 1.95 31.86
CA VAL A 100 -32.54 1.78 30.59
C VAL A 100 -31.93 2.64 29.49
N SER A 101 -31.60 3.91 29.77
CA SER A 101 -31.02 4.81 28.76
C SER A 101 -29.66 4.31 28.25
N LEU A 102 -28.82 3.74 29.12
CA LEU A 102 -27.52 3.16 28.75
C LEU A 102 -27.68 1.89 27.91
N ILE A 103 -28.68 1.05 28.19
CA ILE A 103 -29.00 -0.11 27.35
C ILE A 103 -29.43 0.35 25.95
N VAL A 104 -30.35 1.32 25.87
CA VAL A 104 -30.82 1.86 24.59
C VAL A 104 -29.66 2.45 23.79
N ALA A 105 -28.79 3.23 24.43
CA ALA A 105 -27.60 3.79 23.78
C ALA A 105 -26.64 2.69 23.27
N SER A 106 -26.45 1.61 24.03
CA SER A 106 -25.64 0.47 23.62
C SER A 106 -26.23 -0.25 22.40
N VAL A 107 -27.55 -0.47 22.36
CA VAL A 107 -28.26 -1.05 21.22
C VAL A 107 -28.14 -0.17 19.98
N ILE A 108 -28.36 1.14 20.11
CA ILE A 108 -28.19 2.09 19.00
C ILE A 108 -26.76 2.05 18.47
N SER A 109 -25.75 2.02 19.35
CA SER A 109 -24.34 1.90 18.96
C SER A 109 -24.07 0.62 18.14
N ILE A 110 -24.68 -0.52 18.51
CA ILE A 110 -24.60 -1.77 17.75
C ILE A 110 -25.21 -1.59 16.36
N LEU A 111 -26.43 -1.06 16.29
CA LEU A 111 -27.16 -0.89 15.03
C LEU A 111 -26.43 0.06 14.06
N VAL A 112 -25.92 1.19 14.55
CA VAL A 112 -25.16 2.15 13.75
C VAL A 112 -23.88 1.53 13.18
N THR A 113 -23.15 0.72 13.96
CA THR A 113 -21.97 0.02 13.43
C THR A 113 -22.29 -1.04 12.38
N GLY A 114 -23.50 -1.61 12.38
CA GLY A 114 -23.95 -2.52 11.33
C GLY A 114 -24.02 -1.85 9.95
N VAL A 115 -24.28 -0.54 9.90
CA VAL A 115 -24.38 0.24 8.66
C VAL A 115 -23.02 0.47 8.00
N TYR A 116 -21.93 0.51 8.77
CA TYR A 116 -20.55 0.56 8.24
C TYR A 116 -20.06 -0.78 7.66
N GLY A 117 -20.95 -1.77 7.55
CA GLY A 117 -20.67 -3.14 7.13
C GLY A 117 -20.14 -3.29 5.72
N ALA A 118 -20.32 -2.32 4.81
CA ALA A 118 -19.80 -2.43 3.45
C ALA A 118 -18.28 -2.59 3.44
N LYS A 119 -17.52 -1.68 4.08
CA LYS A 119 -16.05 -1.75 4.12
C LYS A 119 -15.54 -2.97 4.89
N ALA A 120 -16.22 -3.34 5.99
CA ALA A 120 -15.89 -4.54 6.74
C ALA A 120 -16.15 -5.83 5.95
N ASN A 121 -17.20 -5.86 5.11
CA ASN A 121 -17.49 -6.95 4.20
C ASN A 121 -16.50 -7.00 3.04
N ARG A 122 -15.99 -5.85 2.56
CA ARG A 122 -14.89 -5.79 1.56
C ARG A 122 -13.69 -6.60 2.05
N GLN A 123 -13.23 -6.31 3.26
CA GLN A 123 -12.08 -6.98 3.87
C GLN A 123 -12.33 -8.48 4.12
N LYS A 124 -13.55 -8.84 4.55
CA LYS A 124 -13.93 -10.26 4.73
C LYS A 124 -13.88 -11.05 3.43
N LEU A 125 -14.47 -10.52 2.36
CA LEU A 125 -14.47 -11.15 1.05
C LEU A 125 -13.06 -11.25 0.48
N PHE A 126 -12.28 -10.17 0.61
CA PHE A 126 -10.89 -10.12 0.19
C PHE A 126 -10.04 -11.16 0.93
N GLY A 127 -10.10 -11.19 2.26
CA GLY A 127 -9.38 -12.15 3.08
C GLY A 127 -9.77 -13.59 2.82
N ALA A 128 -11.05 -13.87 2.61
CA ALA A 128 -11.50 -15.22 2.30
C ALA A 128 -10.97 -15.77 0.96
N GLN A 129 -10.70 -14.90 -0.01
CA GLN A 129 -10.31 -15.32 -1.36
C GLN A 129 -8.81 -15.19 -1.64
N THR A 130 -8.13 -14.28 -0.97
CA THR A 130 -6.70 -13.99 -1.19
C THR A 130 -5.83 -14.42 -0.01
N GLY A 131 -6.43 -14.74 1.13
CA GLY A 131 -5.73 -14.89 2.40
C GLY A 131 -5.35 -13.56 3.07
N LEU A 132 -5.59 -12.42 2.41
CA LEU A 132 -5.14 -11.12 2.86
C LEU A 132 -6.28 -10.34 3.52
N TYR A 133 -6.15 -10.05 4.81
CA TYR A 133 -7.18 -9.29 5.52
C TYR A 133 -7.06 -7.77 5.35
N CYS A 134 -5.92 -7.31 4.85
CA CYS A 134 -5.57 -5.91 4.73
C CYS A 134 -5.95 -5.36 3.34
N ASP A 135 -6.49 -4.14 3.30
CA ASP A 135 -6.68 -3.42 2.05
C ASP A 135 -5.29 -3.10 1.45
N PRO A 136 -5.00 -3.43 0.18
CA PRO A 136 -3.69 -3.16 -0.41
C PRO A 136 -3.28 -1.69 -0.39
N ASP A 137 -4.23 -0.76 -0.33
CA ASP A 137 -3.95 0.68 -0.33
C ASP A 137 -3.20 1.16 0.93
N ILE A 138 -3.43 0.49 2.06
CA ILE A 138 -2.78 0.83 3.34
C ILE A 138 -1.45 0.11 3.53
N LEU A 139 -1.06 -0.78 2.62
CA LEU A 139 0.20 -1.49 2.72
C LEU A 139 1.39 -0.58 2.35
N PRO A 140 2.53 -0.71 3.05
CA PRO A 140 3.82 -0.23 2.58
C PRO A 140 4.12 -0.81 1.20
N ARG A 141 4.78 -0.02 0.34
CA ARG A 141 5.04 -0.42 -1.06
C ARG A 141 5.83 -1.72 -1.15
N ASP A 142 6.83 -1.91 -0.30
CA ASP A 142 7.67 -3.12 -0.31
C ASP A 142 6.88 -4.36 0.10
N THR A 143 5.99 -4.22 1.08
CA THR A 143 5.07 -5.30 1.48
C THR A 143 4.08 -5.61 0.36
N ALA A 144 3.50 -4.59 -0.27
CA ALA A 144 2.63 -4.78 -1.42
C ALA A 144 3.35 -5.46 -2.60
N ALA A 145 4.61 -5.12 -2.86
CA ALA A 145 5.44 -5.74 -3.90
C ALA A 145 5.68 -7.23 -3.63
N ARG A 146 6.11 -7.58 -2.42
CA ARG A 146 6.29 -9.00 -2.02
C ARG A 146 5.00 -9.81 -2.15
N MET A 147 3.87 -9.21 -1.77
CA MET A 147 2.57 -9.87 -1.88
C MET A 147 2.14 -10.02 -3.34
N LEU A 148 2.42 -9.03 -4.18
CA LEU A 148 2.20 -9.11 -5.62
C LEU A 148 3.03 -10.24 -6.23
N GLU A 149 4.31 -10.35 -5.87
CA GLU A 149 5.19 -11.44 -6.30
C GLU A 149 4.68 -12.82 -5.88
N GLN A 150 4.05 -12.93 -4.70
CA GLN A 150 3.44 -14.17 -4.23
C GLN A 150 2.17 -14.53 -5.02
N LEU A 151 1.34 -13.54 -5.38
CA LEU A 151 0.07 -13.77 -6.07
C LEU A 151 0.21 -13.88 -7.60
N LEU A 152 1.28 -13.31 -8.18
CA LEU A 152 1.52 -13.32 -9.62
C LEU A 152 1.65 -14.73 -10.23
N PRO A 153 2.33 -15.71 -9.61
CA PRO A 153 2.36 -17.08 -10.11
C PRO A 153 0.96 -17.71 -10.19
N GLU A 154 0.12 -17.51 -9.18
CA GLU A 154 -1.26 -18.01 -9.18
C GLU A 154 -2.10 -17.33 -10.26
N TRP A 155 -1.93 -16.02 -10.43
CA TRP A 155 -2.54 -15.28 -11.54
C TRP A 155 -2.13 -15.86 -12.89
N ARG A 156 -0.82 -16.03 -13.12
CA ARG A 156 -0.27 -16.54 -14.38
C ARG A 156 -0.70 -17.97 -14.67
N ALA A 157 -0.81 -18.82 -13.64
CA ALA A 157 -1.31 -20.18 -13.79
C ALA A 157 -2.75 -20.21 -14.32
N ARG A 158 -3.58 -19.22 -13.97
CA ARG A 158 -4.99 -19.15 -14.40
C ARG A 158 -5.22 -18.38 -15.69
N HIS A 159 -4.45 -17.33 -15.93
CA HIS A 159 -4.69 -16.37 -17.00
C HIS A 159 -3.52 -16.26 -18.00
N GLY A 160 -2.51 -17.13 -17.88
CA GLY A 160 -1.30 -17.08 -18.70
C GLY A 160 -0.47 -15.83 -18.41
N ASN A 161 0.30 -15.36 -19.40
CA ASN A 161 1.11 -14.14 -19.28
C ASN A 161 0.30 -12.85 -19.50
N MET A 162 -1.03 -12.92 -19.45
CA MET A 162 -1.89 -11.77 -19.67
C MET A 162 -1.68 -10.73 -18.54
N PRO A 163 -1.44 -9.46 -18.87
CA PRO A 163 -1.43 -8.40 -17.89
C PRO A 163 -2.76 -8.35 -17.13
N PRO A 164 -2.75 -8.13 -15.80
CA PRO A 164 -3.98 -8.00 -15.02
C PRO A 164 -4.94 -6.96 -15.59
N GLU A 165 -4.42 -5.89 -16.17
CA GLU A 165 -5.20 -4.78 -16.73
C GLU A 165 -5.91 -5.14 -18.04
N SER A 166 -5.45 -6.17 -18.74
CA SER A 166 -5.97 -6.58 -20.05
C SER A 166 -7.09 -7.64 -19.97
N PHE A 167 -7.40 -8.12 -18.77
CA PHE A 167 -8.42 -9.16 -18.60
C PHE A 167 -9.85 -8.59 -18.76
N THR A 168 -10.54 -9.03 -19.80
CA THR A 168 -11.92 -8.59 -20.15
C THR A 168 -12.98 -9.69 -19.98
N GLY A 169 -12.59 -10.90 -19.59
CA GLY A 169 -13.48 -12.07 -19.52
C GLY A 169 -14.53 -11.99 -18.41
N GLU A 170 -15.57 -12.83 -18.50
CA GLU A 170 -16.46 -13.08 -17.36
C GLU A 170 -15.68 -13.75 -16.24
N VAL A 171 -15.62 -13.08 -15.10
CA VAL A 171 -14.79 -13.53 -13.99
C VAL A 171 -15.61 -14.44 -13.08
N GLU A 172 -15.21 -15.70 -12.97
CA GLU A 172 -15.70 -16.57 -11.89
C GLU A 172 -15.41 -15.91 -10.53
N LYS A 173 -16.30 -16.02 -9.54
CA LYS A 173 -16.21 -15.30 -8.25
C LYS A 173 -14.82 -15.37 -7.59
N ARG A 174 -14.16 -16.53 -7.67
CA ARG A 174 -12.81 -16.73 -7.09
C ARG A 174 -11.73 -16.00 -7.88
N CYS A 175 -11.85 -15.95 -9.20
CA CYS A 175 -10.95 -15.18 -10.04
C CYS A 175 -11.13 -13.66 -9.81
N THR A 176 -12.31 -13.19 -9.39
CA THR A 176 -12.58 -11.76 -9.25
C THR A 176 -11.82 -11.11 -8.09
N ALA A 177 -11.69 -11.81 -6.95
CA ALA A 177 -10.87 -11.28 -5.86
C ALA A 177 -9.38 -11.38 -6.11
N LEU A 178 -8.90 -12.46 -6.74
CA LEU A 178 -7.49 -12.55 -7.14
C LEU A 178 -7.16 -11.43 -8.12
N HIS A 179 -8.01 -11.20 -9.12
CA HIS A 179 -7.87 -10.13 -10.10
C HIS A 179 -7.84 -8.75 -9.44
N TYR A 180 -8.81 -8.49 -8.55
CA TYR A 180 -8.86 -7.25 -7.78
C TYR A 180 -7.60 -7.05 -6.91
N ALA A 181 -7.14 -8.11 -6.22
CA ALA A 181 -5.94 -8.07 -5.39
C ALA A 181 -4.71 -7.70 -6.19
N VAL A 182 -4.48 -8.40 -7.29
CA VAL A 182 -3.34 -8.19 -8.17
C VAL A 182 -3.37 -6.77 -8.73
N LEU A 183 -4.52 -6.29 -9.22
CA LEU A 183 -4.63 -4.92 -9.75
C LEU A 183 -4.37 -3.85 -8.69
N ARG A 184 -4.91 -4.00 -7.48
CA ARG A 184 -4.67 -3.04 -6.40
C ARG A 184 -3.21 -3.04 -5.95
N LEU A 185 -2.59 -4.22 -5.82
CA LEU A 185 -1.17 -4.33 -5.48
C LEU A 185 -0.29 -3.76 -6.61
N THR A 186 -0.62 -3.99 -7.88
CA THR A 186 0.05 -3.37 -9.03
C THR A 186 -0.09 -1.86 -9.01
N ALA A 187 -1.29 -1.33 -8.75
CA ALA A 187 -1.51 0.12 -8.63
C ALA A 187 -0.68 0.73 -7.49
N ARG A 188 -0.58 0.02 -6.37
CA ARG A 188 0.18 0.47 -5.20
C ARG A 188 1.69 0.48 -5.45
N THR A 189 2.21 -0.51 -6.17
CA THR A 189 3.64 -0.71 -6.42
C THR A 189 4.15 0.17 -7.56
N THR A 190 3.41 0.26 -8.66
CA THR A 190 3.83 1.01 -9.87
C THR A 190 3.45 2.49 -9.84
N GLN A 191 2.61 2.92 -8.89
CA GLN A 191 1.97 4.26 -8.89
C GLN A 191 1.14 4.55 -10.16
N SER A 192 0.77 3.52 -10.92
CA SER A 192 -0.04 3.69 -12.13
C SER A 192 -1.45 4.19 -11.76
N ALA A 193 -1.77 5.43 -12.15
CA ALA A 193 -3.10 6.01 -11.99
C ALA A 193 -4.16 5.14 -12.69
N ARG A 194 -3.84 4.61 -13.87
CA ARG A 194 -4.70 3.70 -14.63
C ARG A 194 -4.93 2.37 -13.92
N ALA A 195 -3.89 1.75 -13.37
CA ALA A 195 -4.05 0.53 -12.57
C ALA A 195 -4.97 0.78 -11.37
N ARG A 196 -4.87 1.97 -10.75
CA ARG A 196 -5.73 2.37 -9.64
C ARG A 196 -7.19 2.53 -10.08
N GLU A 197 -7.43 3.18 -11.22
CA GLU A 197 -8.77 3.35 -11.79
C GLU A 197 -9.38 2.02 -12.22
N LEU A 198 -8.63 1.16 -12.92
CA LEU A 198 -9.08 -0.19 -13.31
C LEU A 198 -9.35 -1.07 -12.09
N ALA A 199 -8.49 -1.01 -11.07
CA ALA A 199 -8.71 -1.73 -9.82
C ALA A 199 -9.99 -1.27 -9.12
N GLU A 200 -10.28 0.04 -9.10
CA GLU A 200 -11.52 0.57 -8.54
C GLU A 200 -12.75 0.20 -9.38
N ALA A 201 -12.67 0.28 -10.71
CA ALA A 201 -13.76 -0.11 -11.60
C ALA A 201 -14.10 -1.61 -11.45
N LEU A 202 -13.08 -2.49 -11.46
CA LEU A 202 -13.28 -3.92 -11.26
C LEU A 202 -13.83 -4.22 -9.87
N PHE A 203 -13.35 -3.51 -8.85
CA PHE A 203 -13.90 -3.61 -7.51
C PHE A 203 -15.39 -3.27 -7.43
N GLN A 204 -15.79 -2.14 -8.00
CA GLN A 204 -17.20 -1.74 -8.03
C GLN A 204 -18.04 -2.79 -8.75
N LYS A 205 -17.53 -3.37 -9.84
CA LYS A 205 -18.16 -4.49 -10.54
C LYS A 205 -18.29 -5.73 -9.65
N VAL A 206 -17.23 -6.15 -8.94
CA VAL A 206 -17.28 -7.30 -8.01
C VAL A 206 -18.31 -7.08 -6.91
N VAL A 207 -18.25 -5.92 -6.25
CA VAL A 207 -19.16 -5.55 -5.17
C VAL A 207 -20.58 -5.54 -5.68
N TRP A 208 -20.81 -4.95 -6.85
CA TRP A 208 -22.12 -4.93 -7.47
C TRP A 208 -22.63 -6.35 -7.74
N THR A 209 -21.82 -7.22 -8.34
CA THR A 209 -22.20 -8.62 -8.61
C THR A 209 -22.55 -9.36 -7.33
N LEU A 210 -21.77 -9.18 -6.27
CA LEU A 210 -22.03 -9.80 -4.97
C LEU A 210 -23.26 -9.21 -4.26
N MET A 211 -23.47 -7.89 -4.34
CA MET A 211 -24.65 -7.23 -3.78
C MET A 211 -25.92 -7.64 -4.53
N LYS A 212 -25.89 -7.69 -5.86
CA LYS A 212 -27.00 -8.15 -6.70
C LYS A 212 -27.39 -9.58 -6.39
N GLN A 213 -26.43 -10.47 -6.13
CA GLN A 213 -26.73 -11.84 -5.73
C GLN A 213 -27.35 -11.96 -4.35
N ARG A 214 -26.97 -11.09 -3.41
CA ARG A 214 -27.46 -11.14 -2.03
C ARG A 214 -28.79 -10.40 -1.85
N HIS A 215 -28.99 -9.31 -2.60
CA HIS A 215 -30.12 -8.40 -2.51
C HIS A 215 -30.46 -7.85 -3.90
N PRO A 216 -31.09 -8.65 -4.78
CA PRO A 216 -31.36 -8.26 -6.16
C PRO A 216 -32.22 -6.99 -6.27
N ASP A 217 -33.12 -6.77 -5.31
CA ASP A 217 -34.10 -5.66 -5.34
C ASP A 217 -33.67 -4.43 -4.54
N ALA A 218 -32.44 -4.38 -4.02
CA ALA A 218 -32.01 -3.25 -3.21
C ALA A 218 -31.84 -1.97 -4.08
N PRO A 219 -32.42 -0.82 -3.70
CA PRO A 219 -32.28 0.45 -4.44
C PRO A 219 -30.82 0.93 -4.59
N ALA A 220 -29.93 0.46 -3.70
CA ALA A 220 -28.49 0.70 -3.81
C ALA A 220 -27.85 0.00 -5.02
N VAL A 221 -28.36 -1.19 -5.40
CA VAL A 221 -27.86 -1.97 -6.55
C VAL A 221 -28.20 -1.26 -7.86
N GLN A 222 -29.38 -0.65 -7.96
CA GLN A 222 -29.80 0.13 -9.12
C GLN A 222 -28.94 1.40 -9.29
N ARG A 223 -28.70 2.15 -8.21
CA ARG A 223 -27.84 3.34 -8.24
C ARG A 223 -26.38 3.02 -8.61
N LEU A 224 -25.85 1.88 -8.15
CA LEU A 224 -24.51 1.42 -8.51
C LEU A 224 -24.44 0.98 -9.99
N ALA A 225 -25.46 0.28 -10.49
CA ALA A 225 -25.52 -0.12 -11.90
C ALA A 225 -25.50 1.09 -12.83
N GLN A 226 -26.25 2.14 -12.49
CA GLN A 226 -26.29 3.38 -13.27
C GLN A 226 -24.90 4.06 -13.30
N ARG A 227 -24.25 4.25 -12.15
CA ARG A 227 -22.89 4.81 -12.09
C ARG A 227 -21.87 4.01 -12.88
N GLN A 228 -21.96 2.67 -12.83
CA GLN A 228 -21.06 1.82 -13.60
C GLN A 228 -21.27 2.00 -15.11
N SER A 229 -22.52 2.10 -15.57
CA SER A 229 -22.81 2.34 -16.98
C SER A 229 -22.30 3.71 -17.47
N GLU A 230 -22.39 4.75 -16.62
CA GLU A 230 -21.84 6.07 -16.91
C GLU A 230 -20.31 6.05 -17.00
N GLN A 231 -19.65 5.33 -16.08
CA GLN A 231 -18.18 5.23 -16.05
C GLN A 231 -17.63 4.38 -17.21
N GLU A 232 -18.30 3.28 -17.57
CA GLU A 232 -17.94 2.47 -18.76
C GLU A 232 -18.13 3.26 -20.06
N ALA A 233 -19.19 4.09 -20.15
CA ALA A 233 -19.38 4.98 -21.28
C ALA A 233 -18.27 6.05 -21.38
N GLN A 234 -17.82 6.60 -20.25
CA GLN A 234 -16.72 7.56 -20.20
C GLN A 234 -15.39 6.94 -20.63
N LEU A 235 -15.06 5.73 -20.14
CA LEU A 235 -13.85 5.00 -20.53
C LEU A 235 -13.83 4.62 -22.02
N ARG A 236 -15.00 4.36 -22.63
CA ARG A 236 -15.10 4.09 -24.07
C ARG A 236 -14.91 5.33 -24.94
N GLN A 237 -15.09 6.53 -24.38
CA GLN A 237 -14.92 7.79 -25.10
C GLN A 237 -13.47 8.31 -25.07
N GLU A 238 -12.58 7.72 -24.29
CA GLU A 238 -11.15 8.05 -24.35
C GLU A 238 -10.53 7.56 -25.66
N PRO A 239 -9.79 8.43 -26.39
CA PRO A 239 -9.31 8.09 -27.71
C PRO A 239 -8.16 7.07 -27.68
N ALA A 240 -8.19 6.12 -28.61
CA ALA A 240 -7.28 4.96 -28.67
C ALA A 240 -5.78 5.31 -28.65
N HIS A 241 -5.37 6.51 -29.10
CA HIS A 241 -3.97 6.95 -29.07
C HIS A 241 -3.43 7.21 -27.65
N VAL A 242 -4.29 7.54 -26.68
CA VAL A 242 -3.91 7.65 -25.25
C VAL A 242 -3.66 6.25 -24.66
N LEU A 243 -4.36 5.24 -25.18
CA LEU A 243 -4.26 3.86 -24.73
C LEU A 243 -2.98 3.17 -25.23
N GLU A 244 -2.52 3.47 -26.44
CA GLU A 244 -1.29 2.90 -27.03
C GLU A 244 -0.01 3.43 -26.38
N GLY A 245 0.07 4.72 -26.04
CA GLY A 245 1.23 5.29 -25.33
C GLY A 245 1.42 4.71 -23.93
N THR A 246 0.33 4.35 -23.26
CA THR A 246 0.35 3.79 -21.90
C THR A 246 0.63 2.28 -21.89
N LEU A 247 0.17 1.54 -22.90
CA LEU A 247 0.46 0.10 -23.07
C LEU A 247 1.88 -0.15 -23.60
N GLY A 248 2.45 0.76 -24.40
CA GLY A 248 3.86 0.72 -24.80
C GLY A 248 4.82 0.83 -23.60
N ALA A 249 4.53 1.73 -22.67
CA ALA A 249 5.27 1.85 -21.40
C ALA A 249 5.12 0.61 -20.50
N PHE A 250 4.04 -0.17 -20.66
CA PHE A 250 3.76 -1.38 -19.88
C PHE A 250 4.47 -2.63 -20.43
N SER A 251 4.56 -2.76 -21.77
CA SER A 251 5.31 -3.85 -22.42
C SER A 251 6.81 -3.80 -22.11
N GLU A 252 7.37 -2.58 -21.99
CA GLU A 252 8.75 -2.38 -21.51
C GLU A 252 8.91 -2.68 -20.01
N ALA A 253 7.88 -2.47 -19.19
CA ALA A 253 7.94 -2.70 -17.75
C ALA A 253 7.73 -4.17 -17.32
N HIS A 254 7.10 -5.01 -18.15
CA HIS A 254 6.70 -6.38 -17.76
C HIS A 254 7.41 -7.51 -18.52
N THR A 255 8.30 -7.21 -19.47
CA THR A 255 9.20 -8.19 -20.10
C THR A 255 10.37 -8.58 -19.19
N GLY A 256 10.16 -8.74 -17.87
CA GLY A 256 11.17 -9.26 -16.91
C GLY A 256 12.52 -8.54 -16.89
N THR A 257 12.62 -7.40 -17.57
CA THR A 257 13.85 -6.66 -17.81
C THR A 257 13.58 -5.30 -17.21
N SER A 258 13.79 -5.19 -15.89
CA SER A 258 13.79 -3.90 -15.21
C SER A 258 14.59 -2.92 -16.07
N ALA A 259 13.95 -1.81 -16.48
CA ALA A 259 14.58 -0.80 -17.30
C ALA A 259 15.92 -0.43 -16.63
N PRO A 260 17.05 -0.50 -17.36
CA PRO A 260 18.34 -0.36 -16.72
C PRO A 260 18.45 1.02 -16.09
N LEU A 261 18.96 1.06 -14.86
CA LEU A 261 19.30 2.30 -14.17
C LEU A 261 20.35 3.04 -15.00
N VAL A 262 20.00 4.23 -15.47
CA VAL A 262 20.90 5.02 -16.33
C VAL A 262 21.79 5.88 -15.45
N LEU A 263 23.10 5.72 -15.58
CA LEU A 263 24.11 6.45 -14.82
C LEU A 263 24.93 7.35 -15.77
N ALA A 264 24.98 8.65 -15.50
CA ALA A 264 25.92 9.53 -16.20
C ALA A 264 27.36 9.15 -15.86
N TRP A 265 28.22 9.10 -16.86
CA TRP A 265 29.64 8.87 -16.70
C TRP A 265 30.42 10.11 -17.12
N TYR A 266 30.98 10.82 -16.15
CA TYR A 266 31.71 12.08 -16.36
C TYR A 266 33.22 11.85 -16.52
N GLN A 267 33.87 12.72 -17.29
CA GLN A 267 35.33 12.78 -17.36
C GLN A 267 35.91 13.55 -16.17
N GLN A 268 37.06 13.09 -15.65
CA GLN A 268 37.74 13.74 -14.52
C GLN A 268 38.03 15.22 -14.76
N SER A 269 38.49 15.56 -15.97
CA SER A 269 38.81 16.93 -16.40
C SER A 269 37.61 17.87 -16.42
N GLN A 270 36.39 17.33 -16.49
CA GLN A 270 35.15 18.12 -16.55
C GLN A 270 34.44 18.25 -15.20
N TRP A 271 34.90 17.54 -14.16
CA TRP A 271 34.21 17.45 -12.88
C TRP A 271 34.13 18.79 -12.14
N GLU A 272 35.24 19.54 -12.07
CA GLU A 272 35.26 20.84 -11.40
C GLU A 272 34.29 21.82 -12.06
N ARG A 273 34.30 21.85 -13.40
CA ARG A 273 33.39 22.69 -14.18
C ARG A 273 31.92 22.33 -13.99
N LEU A 274 31.59 21.03 -13.90
CA LEU A 274 30.23 20.60 -13.59
C LEU A 274 29.80 21.12 -12.22
N ARG A 275 30.68 21.04 -11.21
CA ARG A 275 30.38 21.52 -9.85
C ARG A 275 30.19 23.03 -9.82
N GLU A 276 31.04 23.79 -10.49
CA GLU A 276 30.94 25.26 -10.56
C GLU A 276 29.64 25.72 -11.23
N ALA A 277 29.21 25.04 -12.29
CA ALA A 277 28.01 25.40 -13.03
C ALA A 277 26.70 24.85 -12.42
N SER A 278 26.78 23.89 -11.49
CA SER A 278 25.60 23.24 -10.93
C SER A 278 24.97 24.07 -9.81
N ALA A 279 23.66 24.30 -9.88
CA ALA A 279 22.93 25.07 -8.87
C ALA A 279 22.87 24.34 -7.50
N ASP A 280 23.05 23.02 -7.52
CA ASP A 280 23.07 22.11 -6.38
C ASP A 280 24.48 21.52 -6.15
N ALA A 281 25.53 22.33 -6.31
CA ALA A 281 26.92 21.91 -6.14
C ALA A 281 27.26 21.28 -4.78
N GLY A 282 26.45 21.57 -3.75
CA GLY A 282 26.56 20.98 -2.41
C GLY A 282 26.08 19.53 -2.33
N ASP A 283 25.23 19.09 -3.26
CA ASP A 283 24.73 17.71 -3.35
C ASP A 283 25.67 16.82 -4.18
N LEU A 284 26.63 17.41 -4.89
CA LEU A 284 27.64 16.69 -5.66
C LEU A 284 28.86 16.35 -4.80
N PRO A 285 29.45 15.17 -4.95
CA PRO A 285 30.70 14.82 -4.27
C PRO A 285 31.79 15.87 -4.51
N SER A 286 32.52 16.21 -3.45
CA SER A 286 33.51 17.30 -3.46
C SER A 286 34.68 17.05 -4.43
N THR A 287 34.96 15.79 -4.75
CA THR A 287 36.04 15.38 -5.65
C THR A 287 35.55 14.33 -6.64
N TYR A 288 36.21 14.24 -7.79
CA TYR A 288 35.91 13.22 -8.79
C TYR A 288 36.12 11.81 -8.24
N ALA A 289 37.15 11.62 -7.40
CA ALA A 289 37.44 10.34 -6.77
C ALA A 289 36.27 9.85 -5.88
N ALA A 290 35.66 10.75 -5.10
CA ALA A 290 34.49 10.42 -4.29
C ALA A 290 33.29 10.03 -5.16
N TRP A 291 33.02 10.79 -6.24
CA TRP A 291 31.98 10.44 -7.20
C TRP A 291 32.23 9.08 -7.87
N LEU A 292 33.46 8.81 -8.30
CA LEU A 292 33.82 7.55 -8.94
C LEU A 292 33.64 6.36 -8.00
N GLN A 293 33.95 6.54 -6.71
CA GLN A 293 33.73 5.52 -5.68
C GLN A 293 32.24 5.20 -5.51
N GLU A 294 31.39 6.22 -5.38
CA GLU A 294 29.93 6.04 -5.27
C GLU A 294 29.33 5.38 -6.53
N ALA A 295 29.73 5.86 -7.72
CA ALA A 295 29.31 5.29 -9.00
C ALA A 295 29.72 3.82 -9.14
N SER A 296 30.96 3.48 -8.74
CA SER A 296 31.48 2.11 -8.79
C SER A 296 30.74 1.18 -7.82
N GLN A 297 30.41 1.66 -6.62
CA GLN A 297 29.61 0.90 -5.65
C GLN A 297 28.20 0.59 -6.19
N LEU A 298 27.59 1.55 -6.88
CA LEU A 298 26.27 1.38 -7.48
C LEU A 298 26.28 0.38 -8.64
N ILE A 299 27.32 0.43 -9.50
CA ILE A 299 27.53 -0.55 -10.59
C ILE A 299 27.78 -1.96 -10.05
N ALA A 300 28.45 -2.08 -8.90
CA ALA A 300 28.78 -3.38 -8.29
C ALA A 300 27.57 -4.11 -7.69
N GLN A 301 26.38 -3.50 -7.61
CA GLN A 301 25.21 -4.12 -7.00
C GLN A 301 24.59 -5.17 -7.94
N PRO A 302 24.56 -6.46 -7.56
CA PRO A 302 24.21 -7.56 -8.48
C PRO A 302 22.74 -7.58 -8.93
N HIS A 303 21.87 -6.84 -8.24
CA HIS A 303 20.45 -6.74 -8.55
C HIS A 303 20.10 -5.54 -9.44
N LEU A 304 21.05 -4.65 -9.71
CA LEU A 304 20.85 -3.48 -10.55
C LEU A 304 21.44 -3.72 -11.95
N ARG A 305 20.62 -3.55 -12.98
CA ARG A 305 21.12 -3.44 -14.36
C ARG A 305 21.47 -1.98 -14.59
N VAL A 306 22.75 -1.63 -14.53
CA VAL A 306 23.20 -0.24 -14.72
C VAL A 306 23.66 -0.05 -16.16
N ARG A 307 23.16 1.01 -16.82
CA ARG A 307 23.63 1.46 -18.14
C ARG A 307 24.36 2.78 -17.97
N THR A 308 25.65 2.80 -18.24
CA THR A 308 26.44 4.03 -18.23
C THR A 308 26.25 4.82 -19.51
N VAL A 309 26.21 6.15 -19.40
CA VAL A 309 26.08 7.08 -20.52
C VAL A 309 27.19 8.12 -20.41
N ASP A 310 28.09 8.12 -21.39
CA ASP A 310 29.18 9.10 -21.47
C ASP A 310 28.62 10.52 -21.55
N MET A 311 28.95 11.32 -20.55
CA MET A 311 28.46 12.68 -20.39
C MET A 311 29.56 13.69 -20.68
N ASP A 312 29.31 14.52 -21.69
CA ASP A 312 30.08 15.72 -21.96
C ASP A 312 29.44 16.89 -21.22
N VAL A 313 30.18 17.49 -20.30
CA VAL A 313 29.70 18.63 -19.50
C VAL A 313 29.43 19.84 -20.38
N ASP A 314 30.22 20.08 -21.44
CA ASP A 314 29.99 21.21 -22.35
C ASP A 314 28.66 21.12 -23.09
N GLU A 315 28.30 19.91 -23.53
CA GLU A 315 27.02 19.62 -24.17
C GLU A 315 25.86 19.87 -23.20
N LEU A 316 25.98 19.38 -21.96
CA LEU A 316 24.98 19.58 -20.91
C LEU A 316 24.78 21.07 -20.58
N LEU A 317 25.87 21.84 -20.45
CA LEU A 317 25.81 23.28 -20.17
C LEU A 317 25.20 24.06 -21.32
N ARG A 318 25.51 23.68 -22.57
CA ARG A 318 24.90 24.30 -23.76
C ARG A 318 23.39 24.07 -23.78
N ALA A 319 22.95 22.83 -23.55
CA ALA A 319 21.53 22.49 -23.50
C ALA A 319 20.78 23.22 -22.38
N ALA A 320 21.41 23.38 -21.20
CA ALA A 320 20.84 24.14 -20.10
C ALA A 320 20.70 25.63 -20.44
N SER A 321 21.73 26.21 -21.07
CA SER A 321 21.74 27.60 -21.52
C SER A 321 20.65 27.87 -22.57
N GLU A 322 20.49 26.98 -23.56
CA GLU A 322 19.47 27.05 -24.60
C GLU A 322 18.05 26.95 -24.02
N ALA A 323 17.86 26.12 -22.99
CA ALA A 323 16.58 25.95 -22.32
C ALA A 323 16.29 27.05 -21.26
N HIS A 324 17.28 27.91 -20.95
CA HIS A 324 17.23 28.90 -19.86
C HIS A 324 16.87 28.28 -18.49
N VAL A 325 17.39 27.08 -18.21
CA VAL A 325 17.17 26.34 -16.96
C VAL A 325 18.49 26.18 -16.22
N PRO A 326 18.54 26.33 -14.88
CA PRO A 326 19.75 26.03 -14.11
C PRO A 326 20.12 24.54 -14.23
N VAL A 327 21.43 24.26 -14.15
CA VAL A 327 21.95 22.89 -14.15
C VAL A 327 21.80 22.30 -12.75
N ASP A 328 20.63 21.76 -12.46
CA ASP A 328 20.33 21.06 -11.20
C ASP A 328 20.19 19.54 -11.41
N ARG A 329 20.00 18.79 -10.32
CA ARG A 329 19.76 17.33 -10.36
C ARG A 329 18.67 16.95 -11.34
N ARG A 330 17.57 17.70 -11.41
CA ARG A 330 16.43 17.38 -12.27
C ARG A 330 16.83 17.51 -13.73
N PHE A 331 17.41 18.65 -14.11
CA PHE A 331 17.85 18.88 -15.49
C PHE A 331 18.89 17.85 -15.92
N ARG A 332 19.86 17.52 -15.07
CA ARG A 332 20.86 16.47 -15.35
C ARG A 332 20.20 15.12 -15.60
N THR A 333 19.27 14.70 -14.75
CA THR A 333 18.55 13.43 -14.92
C THR A 333 17.75 13.38 -16.22
N ASP A 334 17.00 14.44 -16.54
CA ASP A 334 16.20 14.51 -17.77
C ASP A 334 17.09 14.45 -19.02
N PHE A 335 18.22 15.19 -19.01
CA PHE A 335 19.19 15.21 -20.11
C PHE A 335 19.83 13.82 -20.33
N ILE A 336 20.20 13.13 -19.26
CA ILE A 336 20.78 11.77 -19.32
C ILE A 336 19.78 10.79 -19.95
N HIS A 337 18.51 10.85 -19.56
CA HIS A 337 17.48 9.99 -20.12
C HIS A 337 17.24 10.28 -21.61
N GLN A 338 17.24 11.55 -22.00
CA GLN A 338 17.13 11.94 -23.41
C GLN A 338 18.31 11.38 -24.22
N LYS A 339 19.55 11.57 -23.75
CA LYS A 339 20.76 11.07 -24.41
C LYS A 339 20.78 9.54 -24.52
N ALA A 340 20.33 8.84 -23.48
CA ALA A 340 20.22 7.38 -23.47
C ALA A 340 19.21 6.85 -24.50
N ARG A 341 18.09 7.57 -24.71
CA ARG A 341 17.08 7.23 -25.72
C ARG A 341 17.61 7.44 -27.13
N THR A 342 18.26 8.57 -27.41
CA THR A 342 18.84 8.84 -28.73
C THR A 342 19.89 7.80 -29.13
N ARG A 343 20.74 7.37 -28.19
CA ARG A 343 21.75 6.32 -28.43
C ARG A 343 21.15 4.91 -28.58
N ALA A 344 19.91 4.68 -28.15
CA ALA A 344 19.22 3.41 -28.37
C ALA A 344 18.51 3.34 -29.73
N ALA A 345 18.21 4.50 -30.32
CA ALA A 345 17.55 4.63 -31.61
C ALA A 345 18.54 4.69 -32.80
N ALA A 346 19.78 5.10 -32.55
CA ALA A 346 20.90 5.02 -33.49
C ALA A 346 21.57 3.64 -33.40
#